data_AF-A0A6G9HTK5-F1
#
_entry.id   AF-A0A6G9HTK5-F1
#
_cell.length_a   1.000
_cell.length_b   1.000
_cell.length_c   1.000
_cell.angle_alpha   90.00
_cell.angle_beta   90.00
_cell.angle_gamma   90.00
#
_symmetry.space_group_name_H-M   'P 1'
#
loop_
_entity.id
_entity.type
_entity.pdbx_description
1 polymer ?
#
loop_
_entity_poly.entity_id
_entity_poly.type
_entity_poly.pdbx_seq_one_letter_code
_entity_poly.pdbx_strand_id
1 'polypeptide(L)' 'MPAAENDTLCTFSSAHASATSCHVEFRHGKMTLENPSSELLTVLIRELTGRTQ' A
#
# COMPACT_ATOMS: atom_id res chain seq x y z
N MET A 1 -28.80 5.78 3.60
CA MET A 1 -27.78 5.75 2.52
C MET A 1 -26.46 5.41 3.19
N PRO A 2 -25.86 4.23 2.95
CA PRO A 2 -24.58 3.92 3.57
C PRO A 2 -23.49 4.68 2.78
N ALA A 3 -22.78 5.57 3.47
CA ALA A 3 -21.56 6.15 2.95
C ALA A 3 -20.57 5.01 2.75
N ALA A 4 -19.93 4.97 1.58
CA ALA A 4 -18.99 3.94 1.19
C ALA A 4 -17.88 3.81 2.25
N GLU A 5 -17.91 2.70 2.99
CA GLU A 5 -16.76 2.24 3.75
C GLU A 5 -15.70 1.77 2.74
N ASN A 6 -14.87 2.72 2.30
CA ASN A 6 -13.56 2.43 1.76
C ASN A 6 -12.59 2.18 2.93
N ASP A 7 -12.97 1.31 3.86
CA ASP A 7 -12.03 0.72 4.79
C ASP A 7 -11.40 -0.47 4.06
N THR A 8 -10.60 -0.18 3.03
CA THR A 8 -9.67 -1.19 2.51
C THR A 8 -8.57 -1.31 3.55
N LEU A 9 -8.90 -1.94 4.68
CA LEU A 9 -7.92 -2.49 5.60
C LEU A 9 -7.20 -3.58 4.81
N CYS A 10 -6.19 -3.18 4.03
CA CYS A 10 -5.33 -4.09 3.33
C CYS A 10 -4.56 -4.86 4.41
N THR A 11 -5.10 -6.01 4.81
CA THR A 11 -4.32 -7.05 5.46
C THR A 11 -3.09 -7.25 4.57
N PHE A 12 -1.92 -6.82 5.05
CA PHE A 12 -0.65 -6.86 4.32
C PHE A 12 -0.14 -8.31 4.20
N SER A 13 -0.95 -9.19 3.64
CA SER A 13 -0.55 -10.52 3.25
C SER A 13 0.28 -10.38 1.98
N SER A 14 1.61 -10.52 2.11
CA SER A 14 2.62 -10.43 1.05
C SER A 14 2.37 -11.31 -0.20
N ALA A 15 1.27 -12.06 -0.26
CA ALA A 15 0.98 -13.02 -1.33
C ALA A 15 0.23 -12.41 -2.53
N HIS A 16 -0.50 -11.28 -2.40
CA HIS A 16 -1.26 -10.72 -3.54
C HIS A 16 -1.74 -9.27 -3.30
N ALA A 17 -0.81 -8.32 -3.18
CA ALA A 17 -1.18 -6.91 -3.11
C ALA A 17 -1.42 -6.35 -4.52
N SER A 18 -2.64 -5.90 -4.80
CA SER A 18 -2.99 -5.15 -6.02
C SER A 18 -3.72 -3.87 -5.63
N ALA A 19 -3.39 -2.75 -6.29
CA ALA A 19 -4.01 -1.46 -6.05
C ALA A 19 -4.00 -0.62 -7.33
N THR A 20 -5.05 0.16 -7.56
CA THR A 20 -5.13 1.14 -8.66
C THR A 20 -4.42 2.44 -8.33
N SER A 21 -4.15 2.70 -7.05
CA SER A 21 -3.32 3.80 -6.56
C SER A 21 -2.67 3.41 -5.23
N CYS A 22 -1.45 3.88 -4.98
CA CYS A 22 -0.76 3.74 -3.71
C CYS A 22 -0.19 5.10 -3.27
N HIS A 23 -0.54 5.51 -2.05
CA HIS A 23 -0.05 6.74 -1.44
C HIS A 23 0.88 6.39 -0.28
N VAL A 24 2.08 6.96 -0.30
CA VAL A 24 3.09 6.79 0.76
C VAL A 24 3.46 8.15 1.31
N GLU A 25 3.23 8.36 2.60
CA GLU A 25 3.57 9.59 3.30
C GLU A 25 4.83 9.40 4.13
N PHE A 26 5.84 10.21 3.83
CA PHE A 26 7.08 10.32 4.58
C PHE A 26 7.06 11.62 5.37
N ARG A 27 7.90 11.70 6.41
CA ARG A 27 8.05 12.93 7.22
C ARG A 27 8.39 14.17 6.41
N HIS A 28 9.04 14.01 5.26
CA HIS A 28 9.53 15.12 4.42
C HIS A 28 8.96 15.11 2.99
N GLY A 29 7.88 14.37 2.74
CA GLY A 29 7.29 14.33 1.41
C GLY A 29 6.24 13.24 1.25
N LYS A 30 5.53 13.30 0.12
CA LYS A 30 4.55 12.28 -0.26
C LYS A 30 4.93 11.70 -1.61
N MET A 31 4.69 10.41 -1.76
CA MET A 31 4.80 9.69 -3.03
C MET A 31 3.42 9.15 -3.38
N THR A 32 3.05 9.25 -4.65
CA THR A 32 1.83 8.65 -5.20
C THR A 32 2.21 7.84 -6.41
N LEU A 33 1.75 6.59 -6.44
CA LEU A 33 1.93 5.67 -7.55
C LEU A 33 0.55 5.35 -8.12
N GLU A 34 0.32 5.70 -9.38
CA GLU A 34 -0.89 5.34 -10.10
C GLU A 34 -0.70 3.98 -10.77
N ASN A 35 -1.65 3.08 -10.56
CA ASN A 35 -1.65 1.70 -11.04
C ASN A 35 -0.31 0.96 -10.87
N PRO A 36 0.27 0.92 -9.64
CA PRO A 36 1.53 0.25 -9.41
C PRO A 36 1.43 -1.27 -9.61
N SER A 37 2.54 -1.90 -10.01
CA SER A 37 2.59 -3.36 -10.09
C SER A 37 2.59 -4.01 -8.70
N SER A 38 2.13 -5.27 -8.65
CA SER A 38 2.08 -6.08 -7.43
C SER A 38 3.46 -6.28 -6.79
N GLU A 39 4.50 -6.42 -7.61
CA GLU A 39 5.88 -6.61 -7.16
C GLU A 39 6.40 -5.36 -6.46
N LEU A 40 6.09 -4.19 -7.01
CA LEU A 40 6.49 -2.91 -6.42
C LEU A 40 5.79 -2.68 -5.08
N LEU A 41 4.47 -2.94 -5.00
CA LEU A 41 3.73 -2.86 -3.73
C LEU A 41 4.32 -3.78 -2.67
N THR A 42 4.66 -5.01 -3.05
CA THR A 42 5.27 -5.99 -2.13
C THR A 42 6.61 -5.51 -1.59
N VAL A 43 7.48 -4.96 -2.46
CA VAL A 43 8.77 -4.39 -2.04
C VAL A 43 8.57 -3.16 -1.14
N LEU A 44 7.65 -2.26 -1.49
CA LEU A 44 7.36 -1.07 -0.67
C LEU A 44 6.85 -1.44 0.71
N ILE A 45 5.89 -2.36 0.81
CA ILE A 45 5.37 -2.84 2.09
C ILE A 45 6.52 -3.42 2.92
N ARG A 46 7.30 -4.36 2.37
CA ARG A 46 8.42 -5.00 3.07
C ARG A 46 9.45 -3.99 3.60
N GLU A 47 9.84 -3.01 2.79
CA GLU A 47 10.89 -2.08 3.18
C GLU A 47 10.37 -0.96 4.11
N LEU A 48 9.10 -0.56 3.99
CA LEU A 48 8.48 0.48 4.84
C LEU A 48 8.01 -0.05 6.19
N THR A 49 7.47 -1.27 6.27
CA THR A 49 7.06 -1.88 7.55
C THR A 49 8.25 -2.41 8.35
N GLY A 50 9.45 -2.36 7.77
CA GLY A 50 10.64 -3.01 8.28
C GLY A 50 10.59 -4.52 8.07
N ARG A 51 11.77 -5.12 7.87
CA ARG A 51 11.94 -6.58 7.97
C ARG A 51 11.75 -6.95 9.43
N THR A 52 10.52 -7.19 9.86
CA THR A 52 10.33 -8.10 10.99
C THR A 52 10.93 -9.43 10.54
N GLN A 53 12.10 -9.76 11.12
CA GLN A 53 12.76 -11.06 10.97
C GLN A 53 11.78 -12.21 11.10
#